data_AF-A0A8H6AVW7-F1
#
_entry.id   AF-A0A8H6AVW7-F1
#
_cell.length_a   1.000
_cell.length_b   1.000
_cell.length_c   1.000
_cell.angle_alpha   90.00
_cell.angle_beta   90.00
_cell.angle_gamma   90.00
#
_symmetry.space_group_name_H-M   'P 1'
#
loop_
_entity.id
_entity.type
_entity.pdbx_description
1 polymer ?
#
loop_
_entity_poly.entity_id
_entity_poly.type
_entity_poly.pdbx_seq_one_letter_code
_entity_poly.pdbx_strand_id
1 'polypeptide(L)'
;MEYFRITPSNRPNRGTIQNNLQRRLQALLESLRPQYATYGNRIRELQEELSTLSAGGGRMQVIRDNLAEEICAEINVLSRQQQSLATSIDTVVGWCAELQGTGQA
;
A
#
# COMPACT_ATOMS: atom_id res chain seq x y z
N MET A 1 0.57 11.09 -17.59
CA MET A 1 -0.57 11.84 -17.00
C MET A 1 0.05 13.04 -16.33
N GLU A 2 -0.50 14.23 -16.52
CA GLU A 2 -0.14 15.41 -15.71
C GLU A 2 -1.24 15.60 -14.65
N TYR A 3 -0.92 15.42 -13.37
CA TYR A 3 -1.85 15.62 -12.26
C TYR A 3 -1.90 17.10 -11.82
N PHE A 4 -0.83 17.85 -12.04
CA PHE A 4 -0.78 19.30 -11.76
C PHE A 4 -0.63 20.12 -13.04
N ARG A 5 -1.64 20.92 -13.37
CA ARG A 5 -1.52 21.92 -14.45
C ARG A 5 -0.59 23.06 -14.02
N ILE A 6 0.47 23.29 -14.80
CA ILE A 6 1.35 24.45 -14.65
C ILE A 6 0.52 25.72 -14.87
N THR A 7 0.16 26.42 -13.79
CA THR A 7 -0.58 27.70 -13.84
C THR A 7 0.41 28.86 -14.00
N PRO A 8 0.11 29.91 -14.79
CA PRO A 8 1.04 31.02 -15.06
C PRO A 8 1.57 31.70 -13.79
N SER A 9 2.86 32.03 -13.75
CA SER A 9 3.68 32.27 -12.54
C SER A 9 3.52 33.62 -11.83
N ASN A 10 2.50 34.43 -12.12
CA ASN A 10 2.39 35.80 -11.57
C ASN A 10 1.79 35.88 -10.15
N ARG A 11 1.83 34.81 -9.34
CA ARG A 11 1.25 34.81 -7.98
C ARG A 11 2.30 34.74 -6.86
N PRO A 12 2.35 35.72 -5.95
CA PRO A 12 3.39 35.84 -4.91
C PRO A 12 3.43 34.70 -3.88
N ASN A 13 2.39 33.86 -3.81
CA ASN A 13 2.28 32.78 -2.80
C ASN A 13 2.64 31.38 -3.34
N ARG A 14 3.11 31.27 -4.59
CA ARG A 14 3.30 29.97 -5.27
C ARG A 14 4.32 29.07 -4.57
N GLY A 15 5.47 29.62 -4.18
CA GLY A 15 6.52 28.86 -3.49
C GLY A 15 6.06 28.28 -2.16
N THR A 16 5.32 29.07 -1.37
CA THR A 16 4.76 28.63 -0.09
C THR A 16 3.72 27.51 -0.27
N ILE A 17 2.85 27.63 -1.26
CA ILE A 17 1.83 26.60 -1.57
C ILE A 17 2.51 25.31 -2.04
N GLN A 18 3.50 25.40 -2.94
CA GLN A 18 4.23 24.24 -3.43
C GLN A 18 4.98 23.52 -2.31
N ASN A 19 5.69 24.26 -1.45
CA ASN A 19 6.40 23.69 -0.30
C ASN A 19 5.44 23.02 0.70
N ASN A 20 4.27 23.61 0.95
CA ASN A 20 3.27 23.01 1.82
C ASN A 20 2.72 21.70 1.22
N LEU A 21 2.39 21.72 -0.07
CA LEU A 21 1.87 20.55 -0.78
C LEU A 21 2.90 19.41 -0.78
N GLN A 22 4.16 19.70 -1.08
CA GLN A 22 5.24 18.73 -1.06
C GLN A 22 5.39 18.07 0.32
N ARG A 23 5.38 18.88 1.41
CA ARG A 23 5.46 18.35 2.77
C ARG A 23 4.30 17.42 3.10
N ARG A 24 3.07 17.78 2.69
CA ARG A 24 1.88 16.96 2.94
C ARG A 24 1.92 15.64 2.18
N LEU A 25 2.42 15.65 0.94
CA LEU A 25 2.57 14.42 0.15
C LEU A 25 3.66 13.51 0.72
N GLN A 26 4.77 14.07 1.20
CA GLN A 26 5.81 13.31 1.91
C GLN A 26 5.26 12.67 3.18
N ALA A 27 4.55 13.45 4.01
CA ALA A 27 3.90 12.93 5.22
C ALA A 27 2.87 11.82 4.90
N LEU A 28 2.16 11.95 3.78
CA LEU A 28 1.25 10.91 3.31
C LEU A 28 2.01 9.64 2.94
N LEU A 29 3.11 9.71 2.19
CA LEU A 29 3.95 8.54 1.87
C LEU A 29 4.52 7.88 3.13
N GLU A 30 4.98 8.67 4.09
CA GLU A 30 5.46 8.19 5.40
C GLU A 30 4.36 7.46 6.18
N SER A 31 3.10 7.82 5.99
CA SER A 31 1.97 7.15 6.62
C SER A 31 1.53 5.85 5.90
N LEU A 32 1.67 5.80 4.57
CA LEU A 32 1.18 4.67 3.75
C LEU A 32 2.19 3.51 3.68
N ARG A 33 3.50 3.81 3.60
CA ARG A 33 4.54 2.76 3.49
C ARG A 33 4.57 1.78 4.67
N PRO A 34 4.43 2.22 5.93
CA PRO A 34 4.35 1.29 7.06
C PRO A 34 3.14 0.38 6.96
N GLN A 35 1.98 0.91 6.56
CA GLN A 35 0.75 0.10 6.39
C GLN A 35 0.93 -0.98 5.31
N TYR A 36 1.60 -0.64 4.19
CA TYR A 36 1.94 -1.61 3.14
C TYR A 36 2.84 -2.73 3.65
N ALA A 37 3.84 -2.38 4.46
CA ALA A 37 4.73 -3.36 5.10
C ALA A 37 3.97 -4.24 6.12
N THR A 38 3.05 -3.67 6.89
CA THR A 38 2.20 -4.41 7.84
C THR A 38 1.39 -5.49 7.13
N TYR A 39 0.74 -5.17 6.01
CA TYR A 39 0.02 -6.17 5.23
C TYR A 39 0.94 -7.29 4.72
N GLY A 40 2.12 -6.94 4.21
CA GLY A 40 3.09 -7.93 3.74
C GLY A 40 3.60 -8.87 4.83
N ASN A 41 3.87 -8.33 6.02
CA ASN A 41 4.26 -9.12 7.19
C ASN A 41 3.16 -10.07 7.62
N ARG A 42 1.90 -9.59 7.71
CA ARG A 42 0.77 -10.44 8.11
C ARG A 42 0.49 -11.56 7.10
N ILE A 43 0.60 -11.27 5.79
CA ILE A 43 0.47 -12.29 4.75
C ILE A 43 1.53 -13.38 4.93
N ARG A 44 2.79 -12.99 5.21
CA ARG A 44 3.89 -13.93 5.42
C ARG A 44 3.65 -14.80 6.66
N GLU A 45 3.23 -14.21 7.77
CA GLU A 45 2.87 -14.95 9.00
C GLU A 45 1.77 -15.99 8.73
N LEU A 46 0.71 -15.60 8.01
CA LEU A 46 -0.38 -16.52 7.65
C LEU A 46 0.08 -17.65 6.71
N GLN A 47 1.01 -17.38 5.79
CA GLN A 47 1.61 -18.41 4.95
C GLN A 47 2.46 -19.39 5.75
N GLU A 48 3.21 -18.88 6.73
CA GLU A 48 3.98 -19.71 7.68
C GLU A 48 3.03 -20.56 8.53
N GLU A 49 1.97 -19.99 9.10
CA GLU A 49 0.91 -20.69 9.84
C GLU A 49 0.31 -21.83 8.98
N LEU A 50 -0.07 -21.53 7.73
CA LEU A 50 -0.62 -22.52 6.80
C LEU A 50 0.36 -23.69 6.55
N SER A 51 1.65 -23.39 6.39
CA SER A 51 2.68 -24.41 6.16
C SER A 51 2.88 -25.34 7.36
N THR A 52 2.64 -24.82 8.58
CA THR A 52 2.81 -25.57 9.83
C THR A 52 1.59 -26.40 10.24
N LEU A 53 0.47 -26.29 9.51
CA LEU A 53 -0.73 -27.12 9.70
C LEU A 53 -0.46 -28.58 9.25
N SER A 54 0.42 -29.28 9.97
CA SER A 54 0.86 -30.63 9.66
C SER A 54 0.90 -31.50 10.92
N ALA A 55 -0.26 -32.00 11.37
CA ALA A 55 -0.42 -33.30 12.05
C ALA A 55 -1.87 -33.49 12.56
N GLY A 56 -2.59 -34.49 12.04
CA GLY A 56 -3.86 -34.91 12.62
C GLY A 56 -4.74 -35.67 11.62
N GLY A 57 -5.26 -36.83 12.03
CA GLY A 57 -6.21 -37.64 11.25
C GLY A 57 -7.65 -37.51 11.76
N GLY A 58 -8.63 -37.91 10.94
CA GLY A 58 -10.04 -38.00 11.34
C GLY A 58 -10.73 -36.64 11.50
N ARG A 59 -11.44 -36.39 12.60
CA ARG A 59 -12.13 -35.10 12.84
C ARG A 59 -11.19 -33.88 12.88
N MET A 60 -9.92 -34.10 13.21
CA MET A 60 -8.88 -33.06 13.17
C MET A 60 -8.59 -32.58 11.74
N GLN A 61 -8.81 -33.45 10.74
CA GLN A 61 -8.65 -33.16 9.31
C GLN A 61 -9.63 -32.09 8.85
N VAL A 62 -10.92 -32.23 9.20
CA VAL A 62 -11.97 -31.26 8.80
C VAL A 62 -11.74 -29.90 9.44
N ILE A 63 -11.37 -29.87 10.72
CA ILE A 63 -11.05 -28.61 11.41
C ILE A 63 -9.84 -27.93 10.76
N ARG A 64 -8.82 -28.71 10.38
CA ARG A 64 -7.64 -28.20 9.67
C ARG A 64 -8.00 -27.64 8.30
N ASP A 65 -8.81 -28.34 7.53
CA ASP A 65 -9.19 -27.92 6.18
C ASP A 65 -10.02 -26.62 6.23
N ASN A 66 -10.93 -26.50 7.19
CA ASN A 66 -11.68 -25.25 7.43
C ASN A 66 -10.73 -24.10 7.83
N LEU A 67 -9.80 -24.34 8.75
CA LEU A 67 -8.83 -23.32 9.17
C LEU A 67 -7.91 -22.90 8.02
N ALA A 68 -7.48 -23.85 7.18
CA ALA A 68 -6.70 -23.57 5.99
C ALA A 68 -7.48 -22.70 4.99
N GLU A 69 -8.77 -22.98 4.80
CA GLU A 69 -9.65 -22.16 3.96
C GLU A 69 -9.80 -20.73 4.51
N GLU A 70 -10.02 -20.58 5.82
CA GLU A 70 -10.11 -19.27 6.48
C GLU A 70 -8.82 -18.46 6.32
N ILE A 71 -7.66 -19.09 6.57
CA ILE A 71 -6.35 -18.45 6.39
C ILE A 71 -6.15 -18.03 4.92
N CYS A 72 -6.52 -18.87 3.95
CA CYS A 72 -6.45 -18.53 2.53
C CYS A 72 -7.37 -17.35 2.17
N ALA A 73 -8.57 -17.30 2.74
CA ALA A 73 -9.49 -16.18 2.56
C ALA A 73 -8.92 -14.88 3.13
N GLU A 74 -8.31 -14.91 4.30
CA GLU A 74 -7.66 -13.76 4.92
C GLU A 74 -6.47 -13.26 4.07
N ILE A 75 -5.59 -14.17 3.62
CA ILE A 75 -4.49 -13.85 2.70
C ILE A 75 -5.02 -13.16 1.44
N ASN A 76 -6.12 -13.65 0.86
CA ASN A 76 -6.73 -13.07 -0.34
C ASN A 76 -7.29 -11.65 -0.11
N VAL A 77 -7.84 -11.37 1.06
CA VAL A 77 -8.31 -10.02 1.42
C VAL A 77 -7.11 -9.08 1.63
N LEU A 78 -6.13 -9.51 2.42
CA LEU A 78 -4.93 -8.70 2.70
C LEU A 78 -4.12 -8.40 1.45
N SER A 79 -3.98 -9.37 0.53
CA SER A 79 -3.27 -9.18 -0.74
C SER A 79 -3.94 -8.11 -1.61
N ARG A 80 -5.28 -8.11 -1.68
CA ARG A 80 -6.03 -7.08 -2.41
C ARG A 80 -5.90 -5.70 -1.77
N GLN A 81 -5.94 -5.63 -0.44
CA GLN A 81 -5.71 -4.38 0.29
C GLN A 81 -4.29 -3.85 0.07
N GLN A 82 -3.28 -4.73 0.13
CA GLN A 82 -1.90 -4.39 -0.12
C GLN A 82 -1.69 -3.87 -1.55
N GLN A 83 -2.32 -4.49 -2.56
CA GLN A 83 -2.24 -4.04 -3.95
C GLN A 83 -2.93 -2.69 -4.19
N SER A 84 -4.09 -2.47 -3.57
CA SER A 84 -4.78 -1.18 -3.59
C SER A 84 -3.92 -0.08 -2.96
N LEU A 85 -3.27 -0.39 -1.84
CA LEU A 85 -2.36 0.52 -1.16
C LEU A 85 -1.10 0.79 -1.98
N ALA A 86 -0.54 -0.21 -2.68
CA ALA A 86 0.58 -0.01 -3.61
C ALA A 86 0.21 1.01 -4.70
N THR A 87 -0.96 0.85 -5.32
CA THR A 87 -1.48 1.77 -6.34
C THR A 87 -1.62 3.20 -5.80
N SER A 88 -2.07 3.32 -4.55
CA SER A 88 -2.19 4.62 -3.87
C SER A 88 -0.82 5.25 -3.61
N ILE A 89 0.17 4.46 -3.16
CA ILE A 89 1.54 4.91 -2.98
C ILE A 89 2.14 5.38 -4.31
N ASP A 90 2.01 4.60 -5.38
CA ASP A 90 2.53 4.94 -6.70
C ASP A 90 1.93 6.25 -7.23
N THR A 91 0.62 6.45 -7.01
CA THR A 91 -0.06 7.70 -7.37
C THR A 91 0.55 8.90 -6.63
N VAL A 92 0.75 8.79 -5.31
CA VAL A 92 1.34 9.87 -4.50
C VAL A 92 2.82 10.10 -4.84
N VAL A 93 3.57 9.06 -5.21
CA VAL A 93 4.93 9.17 -5.73
C VAL A 93 4.94 9.94 -7.06
N GLY A 94 4.00 9.63 -7.96
CA GLY A 94 3.81 10.38 -9.21
C GLY A 94 3.55 11.86 -8.96
N TRP A 95 2.67 12.19 -8.00
CA TRP A 95 2.42 13.57 -7.59
C TRP A 95 3.67 14.27 -7.03
N CYS A 96 4.48 13.57 -6.24
CA CYS A 96 5.75 14.11 -5.75
C CYS A 96 6.72 14.42 -6.91
N ALA A 97 6.85 13.51 -7.89
CA ALA A 97 7.75 13.66 -9.02
C ALA A 97 7.34 14.84 -9.93
N GLU A 98 6.04 15.01 -10.19
CA GLU A 98 5.54 16.15 -10.95
C GLU A 98 5.82 17.49 -10.24
N LEU A 99 5.60 17.57 -8.93
CA LEU A 99 5.86 18.80 -8.17
C LEU A 99 7.35 19.17 -8.09
N GLN A 100 8.23 18.18 -8.22
CA GLN A 100 9.68 18.38 -8.28
C GLN A 100 10.18 18.72 -9.68
N GLY A 101 9.31 18.67 -10.70
CA GLY A 101 9.71 18.86 -12.09
C GLY A 101 10.55 17.71 -12.64
N THR A 102 10.50 16.53 -12.00
CA THR A 102 11.22 15.32 -12.42
C THR A 102 10.31 14.32 -13.15
N GLY A 103 9.03 14.64 -13.31
CA GLY A 103 8.10 13.88 -14.16
C GLY A 103 8.36 14.15 -15.64
N GLN A 104 8.62 13.10 -16.42
CA GLN A 104 8.71 13.21 -17.89
C GLN A 104 7.33 13.57 -18.45
N ALA A 105 7.30 14.56 -19.35
CA ALA A 105 6.15 14.91 -20.18
C ALA A 105 5.84 13.79 -21.19
#